data_AF-A0A2V9YEZ7-F1
#
_entry.id   AF-A0A2V9YEZ7-F1
#
_cell.length_a   1.000
_cell.length_b   1.000
_cell.length_c   1.000
_cell.angle_alpha   90.00
_cell.angle_beta   90.00
_cell.angle_gamma   90.00
#
_symmetry.space_group_name_H-M   'P 1'
#
loop_
_entity.id
_entity.type
_entity.pdbx_description
1 polymer ?
#
loop_
_entity_poly.entity_id
_entity_poly.type
_entity_poly.pdbx_seq_one_letter_code
_entity_poly.pdbx_strand_id
1 'polypeptide(L)'
;MSSRKFWLPVLAVLVATAFGQNKQADPPAHAKQPSPAVTDEFIRKQFGDGCSVIAGPAQFVADLDGDGNDDLVVAAKCKNPMADKDEYNFVVTDPYDTFLGYGDVRITSTFASSEPERRGISLLIIHGDEKDGWLAEKPKAKFLMINMPFKTLVVKRLVMKKKTVLGVYMEEAGEGENTSSVLFWDGKKYRYTQLGSTME
;
A
#
# COMPACT_ATOMS: atom_id res chain seq x y z
N MET A 1 -17.84 -35.98 -75.53
CA MET A 1 -16.80 -35.31 -74.70
C MET A 1 -17.51 -34.31 -73.80
N SER A 2 -17.71 -34.68 -72.53
CA SER A 2 -18.49 -33.90 -71.55
C SER A 2 -17.57 -33.61 -70.37
N SER A 3 -17.25 -32.33 -70.14
CA SER A 3 -16.40 -31.89 -69.03
C SER A 3 -17.26 -31.22 -67.96
N ARG A 4 -17.35 -31.88 -66.80
CA ARG A 4 -18.11 -31.45 -65.62
C ARG A 4 -17.39 -30.28 -64.94
N LYS A 5 -18.09 -29.16 -64.77
CA LYS A 5 -17.66 -28.03 -63.94
C LYS A 5 -17.78 -28.41 -62.46
N PHE A 6 -16.66 -28.45 -61.75
CA PHE A 6 -16.63 -28.55 -60.28
C PHE A 6 -16.93 -27.17 -59.69
N TRP A 7 -17.99 -27.08 -58.87
CA TRP A 7 -18.27 -25.95 -57.98
C TRP A 7 -17.59 -26.24 -56.63
N LEU A 8 -16.71 -25.35 -56.19
CA LEU A 8 -16.15 -25.30 -54.83
C LEU A 8 -17.07 -24.44 -53.95
N PRO A 9 -17.43 -24.87 -52.73
CA PRO A 9 -18.05 -23.97 -51.76
C PRO A 9 -16.98 -23.13 -51.05
N VAL A 10 -17.15 -21.81 -51.07
CA VAL A 10 -16.35 -20.88 -50.25
C VAL A 10 -16.90 -20.93 -48.83
N LEU A 11 -16.11 -21.48 -47.90
CA LEU A 11 -16.40 -21.49 -46.46
C LEU A 11 -15.99 -20.11 -45.89
N ALA A 12 -16.96 -19.26 -45.56
CA ALA A 12 -16.72 -18.00 -44.88
C ALA A 12 -16.50 -18.25 -43.38
N VAL A 13 -15.26 -18.11 -42.91
CA VAL A 13 -14.92 -18.11 -41.49
C VAL A 13 -15.17 -16.71 -40.93
N LEU A 14 -16.26 -16.55 -40.19
CA LEU A 14 -16.54 -15.37 -39.37
C LEU A 14 -15.64 -15.42 -38.12
N VAL A 15 -14.51 -14.72 -38.16
CA VAL A 15 -13.70 -14.45 -36.97
C VAL A 15 -14.41 -13.35 -36.18
N ALA A 16 -15.17 -13.73 -35.15
CA ALA A 16 -15.68 -12.79 -34.16
C ALA A 16 -14.53 -12.32 -33.28
N THR A 17 -13.97 -11.14 -33.59
CA THR A 17 -13.08 -10.43 -32.66
C THR A 17 -13.93 -9.95 -31.49
N ALA A 18 -13.89 -10.67 -30.38
CA ALA A 18 -14.37 -10.17 -29.10
C ALA A 18 -13.48 -8.98 -28.72
N PHE A 19 -13.96 -7.75 -28.96
CA PHE A 19 -13.38 -6.56 -28.37
C PHE A 19 -13.56 -6.70 -26.85
N GLY A 20 -12.51 -7.14 -26.17
CA GLY A 20 -12.42 -7.05 -24.73
C GLY A 20 -12.64 -5.60 -24.35
N GLN A 21 -13.79 -5.31 -23.74
CA GLN A 21 -14.04 -4.03 -23.11
C GLN A 21 -12.96 -3.87 -22.05
N ASN A 22 -11.96 -3.04 -22.36
CA ASN A 22 -10.98 -2.60 -21.40
C ASN A 22 -11.77 -1.79 -20.37
N LYS A 23 -12.19 -2.44 -19.27
CA LYS A 23 -12.78 -1.76 -18.11
C LYS A 23 -11.73 -0.75 -17.65
N GLN A 24 -11.91 0.50 -18.06
CA GLN A 24 -11.18 1.61 -17.52
C GLN A 24 -11.53 1.64 -16.04
N ALA A 25 -10.58 1.23 -15.19
CA ALA A 25 -10.76 1.19 -13.76
C ALA A 25 -11.25 2.56 -13.29
N ASP A 26 -12.28 2.57 -12.44
CA ASP A 26 -12.81 3.80 -11.90
C ASP A 26 -11.70 4.59 -11.18
N PRO A 27 -11.70 5.92 -11.25
CA PRO A 27 -10.72 6.73 -10.54
C PRO A 27 -10.73 6.39 -9.04
N PRO A 28 -9.56 6.24 -8.37
CA PRO A 28 -9.52 5.89 -6.97
C PRO A 28 -10.28 6.90 -6.10
N ALA A 29 -11.15 6.39 -5.22
CA ALA A 29 -11.96 7.17 -4.31
C ALA A 29 -11.10 7.96 -3.30
N HIS A 30 -11.66 9.05 -2.76
CA HIS A 30 -11.02 9.78 -1.67
C HIS A 30 -10.97 8.92 -0.40
N ALA A 31 -9.84 8.95 0.29
CA ALA A 31 -9.67 8.20 1.53
C ALA A 31 -10.61 8.71 2.63
N LYS A 32 -11.08 7.77 3.45
CA LYS A 32 -12.08 8.01 4.49
C LYS A 32 -11.46 7.76 5.87
N GLN A 33 -12.08 8.31 6.91
CA GLN A 33 -11.76 7.88 8.27
C GLN A 33 -12.26 6.44 8.50
N PRO A 34 -11.53 5.61 9.26
CA PRO A 34 -11.97 4.25 9.57
C PRO A 34 -13.28 4.25 10.36
N SER A 35 -14.21 3.39 9.96
CA SER A 35 -15.43 3.08 10.71
C SER A 35 -15.60 1.55 10.75
N PRO A 36 -15.43 0.91 11.91
CA PRO A 36 -15.20 1.50 13.22
C PRO A 36 -13.81 2.14 13.35
N ALA A 37 -13.64 2.99 14.37
CA ALA A 37 -12.33 3.54 14.70
C ALA A 37 -11.34 2.42 15.06
N VAL A 38 -10.08 2.58 14.65
CA VAL A 38 -9.04 1.58 14.93
C VAL A 38 -8.64 1.65 16.40
N THR A 39 -8.58 0.49 17.05
CA THR A 39 -8.24 0.35 18.47
C THR A 39 -6.92 -0.38 18.67
N ASP A 40 -6.31 -0.21 19.85
CA ASP A 40 -5.14 -0.98 20.26
C ASP A 40 -5.42 -2.50 20.31
N GLU A 41 -6.64 -2.91 20.64
CA GLU A 41 -7.03 -4.31 20.61
C GLU A 41 -6.95 -4.88 19.19
N PHE A 42 -7.49 -4.14 18.20
CA PHE A 42 -7.43 -4.55 16.81
C PHE A 42 -5.99 -4.61 16.31
N ILE A 43 -5.17 -3.60 16.59
CA ILE A 43 -3.77 -3.58 16.17
C ILE A 43 -2.96 -4.70 16.81
N ARG A 44 -3.15 -4.98 18.11
CA ARG A 44 -2.46 -6.10 18.76
C ARG A 44 -2.87 -7.45 18.21
N LYS A 45 -4.15 -7.63 17.87
CA LYS A 45 -4.61 -8.85 17.19
C LYS A 45 -3.92 -9.04 15.83
N GLN A 46 -3.67 -7.95 15.10
CA GLN A 46 -3.12 -8.04 13.74
C GLN A 46 -1.59 -8.02 13.68
N PHE A 47 -0.90 -7.35 14.60
CA PHE A 47 0.55 -7.12 14.55
C PHE A 47 1.29 -7.55 15.83
N GLY A 48 0.58 -8.04 16.85
CA GLY A 48 1.13 -8.50 18.11
C GLY A 48 1.06 -7.50 19.25
N ASP A 49 1.20 -8.02 20.47
CA ASP A 49 1.08 -7.24 21.72
C ASP A 49 2.09 -6.11 21.86
N GLY A 50 3.18 -6.15 21.07
CA GLY A 50 4.18 -5.10 21.00
C GLY A 50 3.71 -3.81 20.30
N CYS A 51 2.54 -3.82 19.65
CA CYS A 51 2.02 -2.71 18.85
C CYS A 51 0.84 -1.97 19.52
N SER A 52 0.82 -0.64 19.42
CA SER A 52 -0.29 0.22 19.87
C SER A 52 -0.48 1.41 18.94
N VAL A 53 -1.72 1.86 18.74
CA VAL A 53 -2.02 3.06 17.96
C VAL A 53 -1.43 4.29 18.65
N ILE A 54 -0.95 5.26 17.87
CA ILE A 54 -0.50 6.55 18.39
C ILE A 54 -1.51 7.65 18.06
N ALA A 55 -1.61 8.65 18.93
CA ALA A 55 -2.34 9.87 18.64
C ALA A 55 -1.52 10.78 17.70
N GLY A 56 -2.21 11.61 16.91
CA GLY A 56 -1.58 12.63 16.06
C GLY A 56 -1.90 12.44 14.58
N PRO A 57 -1.24 11.50 13.88
CA PRO A 57 -1.53 11.26 12.46
C PRO A 57 -2.95 10.73 12.26
N ALA A 58 -3.63 11.24 11.24
CA ALA A 58 -4.92 10.72 10.83
C ALA A 58 -4.79 9.27 10.32
N GLN A 59 -5.83 8.49 10.55
CA GLN A 59 -5.97 7.13 10.04
C GLN A 59 -6.82 7.16 8.79
N PHE A 60 -6.60 6.22 7.88
CA PHE A 60 -7.27 6.23 6.59
C PHE A 60 -7.71 4.84 6.17
N VAL A 61 -8.85 4.82 5.48
CA VAL A 61 -9.34 3.67 4.71
C VAL A 61 -9.43 4.05 3.24
N ALA A 62 -8.83 3.22 2.39
CA ALA A 62 -8.77 3.41 0.95
C ALA A 62 -8.28 2.13 0.23
N ASP A 63 -8.61 1.97 -1.04
CA ASP A 63 -8.09 0.89 -1.90
C ASP A 63 -6.68 1.24 -2.43
N LEU A 64 -5.63 0.87 -1.69
CA LEU A 64 -4.24 1.24 -1.99
C LEU A 64 -3.60 0.35 -3.04
N ASP A 65 -4.08 -0.89 -3.19
CA ASP A 65 -3.54 -1.84 -4.15
C ASP A 65 -4.39 -2.02 -5.43
N GLY A 66 -5.54 -1.38 -5.49
CA GLY A 66 -6.41 -1.30 -6.66
C GLY A 66 -7.25 -2.56 -6.89
N ASP A 67 -7.48 -3.36 -5.84
CA ASP A 67 -8.28 -4.58 -5.94
C ASP A 67 -9.78 -4.38 -5.64
N GLY A 68 -10.17 -3.16 -5.27
CA GLY A 68 -11.54 -2.77 -4.95
C GLY A 68 -11.95 -2.98 -3.49
N ASN A 69 -11.08 -3.53 -2.64
CA ASN A 69 -11.30 -3.68 -1.21
C ASN A 69 -10.66 -2.52 -0.45
N ASP A 70 -11.27 -2.18 0.68
CA ASP A 70 -10.81 -1.09 1.54
C ASP A 70 -9.60 -1.56 2.38
N ASP A 71 -8.45 -0.89 2.22
CA ASP A 71 -7.23 -1.09 3.01
C ASP A 71 -7.13 -0.08 4.15
N LEU A 72 -6.43 -0.43 5.23
CA LEU A 72 -6.18 0.44 6.37
C LEU A 72 -4.77 1.03 6.34
N VAL A 73 -4.64 2.32 6.63
CA VAL A 73 -3.37 3.01 6.97
C VAL A 73 -3.47 3.59 8.38
N VAL A 74 -2.52 3.23 9.24
CA VAL A 74 -2.49 3.70 10.63
C VAL A 74 -1.06 3.83 11.14
N ALA A 75 -0.78 4.91 11.86
CA ALA A 75 0.47 5.07 12.58
C ALA A 75 0.38 4.36 13.94
N ALA A 76 1.42 3.63 14.29
CA ALA A 76 1.49 2.88 15.54
C ALA A 76 2.91 2.94 16.13
N LYS A 77 3.01 2.58 17.40
CA LYS A 77 4.28 2.27 18.05
C LYS A 77 4.38 0.76 18.19
N CYS A 78 5.42 0.17 17.62
CA CYS A 78 5.65 -1.27 17.62
C CYS A 78 7.04 -1.59 18.18
N LYS A 79 7.09 -2.52 19.12
CA LYS A 79 8.34 -3.03 19.70
C LYS A 79 8.75 -4.31 18.98
N ASN A 80 10.03 -4.40 18.60
CA ASN A 80 10.63 -5.62 18.03
C ASN A 80 9.85 -6.26 16.86
N PRO A 81 9.42 -5.50 15.84
CA PRO A 81 8.54 -6.02 14.77
C PRO A 81 9.16 -7.20 13.99
N MET A 82 10.48 -7.33 13.99
CA MET A 82 11.19 -8.45 13.36
C MET A 82 10.95 -9.79 14.06
N ALA A 83 10.65 -9.79 15.37
CA ALA A 83 10.36 -11.00 16.13
C ALA A 83 8.94 -11.52 15.86
N ASP A 84 7.98 -10.59 15.71
CA ASP A 84 6.55 -10.92 15.65
C ASP A 84 6.06 -11.22 14.21
N LYS A 85 6.83 -10.84 13.19
CA LYS A 85 6.40 -10.87 11.77
C LYS A 85 5.90 -12.24 11.29
N ASP A 86 6.50 -13.33 11.77
CA ASP A 86 6.18 -14.69 11.33
C ASP A 86 4.97 -15.24 12.10
N GLU A 87 4.84 -14.90 13.40
CA GLU A 87 3.69 -15.29 14.23
C GLU A 87 2.40 -14.61 13.73
N TYR A 88 2.50 -13.32 13.43
CA TYR A 88 1.34 -12.51 13.01
C TYR A 88 1.23 -12.36 11.50
N ASN A 89 2.08 -13.00 10.71
CA ASN A 89 2.03 -13.02 9.24
C ASN A 89 1.98 -11.62 8.60
N PHE A 90 2.96 -10.78 8.93
CA PHE A 90 3.15 -9.48 8.27
C PHE A 90 4.56 -9.33 7.71
N VAL A 91 4.72 -8.38 6.79
CA VAL A 91 6.02 -8.04 6.20
C VAL A 91 6.57 -6.79 6.86
N VAL A 92 7.75 -6.88 7.45
CA VAL A 92 8.52 -5.70 7.86
C VAL A 92 9.26 -5.16 6.64
N THR A 93 9.14 -3.86 6.40
CA THR A 93 9.85 -3.20 5.30
C THR A 93 10.37 -1.83 5.73
N ASP A 94 11.40 -1.36 5.03
CA ASP A 94 11.99 -0.05 5.26
C ASP A 94 12.15 0.66 3.92
N PRO A 95 11.06 1.22 3.37
CA PRO A 95 11.08 1.79 2.04
C PRO A 95 11.87 3.11 2.01
N TYR A 96 11.98 3.83 3.13
CA TYR A 96 12.79 5.04 3.26
C TYR A 96 14.28 4.74 3.16
N ASP A 97 14.81 3.86 4.02
CA ASP A 97 16.24 3.55 3.99
C ASP A 97 16.60 2.77 2.72
N THR A 98 15.69 1.95 2.18
CA THR A 98 15.84 1.32 0.85
C THR A 98 16.00 2.37 -0.26
N PHE A 99 15.26 3.47 -0.20
CA PHE A 99 15.38 4.56 -1.16
C PHE A 99 16.75 5.26 -1.05
N LEU A 100 17.29 5.41 0.16
CA LEU A 100 18.62 5.95 0.41
C LEU A 100 19.77 4.97 0.06
N GLY A 101 19.45 3.72 -0.30
CA GLY A 101 20.42 2.70 -0.72
C GLY A 101 20.73 1.62 0.32
N TYR A 102 20.08 1.66 1.49
CA TYR A 102 20.19 0.63 2.52
C TYR A 102 19.10 -0.43 2.32
N GLY A 103 19.44 -1.56 1.70
CA GLY A 103 18.44 -2.53 1.22
C GLY A 103 18.04 -3.66 2.18
N ASP A 104 18.76 -3.88 3.28
CA ASP A 104 18.48 -5.01 4.19
C ASP A 104 17.76 -4.55 5.45
N VAL A 105 16.45 -4.81 5.50
CA VAL A 105 15.60 -4.47 6.65
C VAL A 105 16.06 -5.12 7.96
N ARG A 106 16.77 -6.25 7.90
CA ARG A 106 17.34 -6.88 9.11
C ARG A 106 18.42 -6.01 9.74
N ILE A 107 19.12 -5.22 8.93
CA ILE A 107 20.12 -4.25 9.39
C ILE A 107 19.41 -2.96 9.81
N THR A 108 18.57 -2.38 8.95
CA THR A 108 17.96 -1.06 9.24
C THR A 108 16.97 -1.11 10.40
N SER A 109 16.40 -2.29 10.73
CA SER A 109 15.62 -2.50 11.96
C SER A 109 16.41 -2.32 13.26
N THR A 110 17.74 -2.35 13.19
CA THR A 110 18.62 -2.05 14.34
C THR A 110 18.92 -0.56 14.48
N PHE A 111 18.57 0.24 13.46
CA PHE A 111 18.75 1.68 13.53
C PHE A 111 17.72 2.23 14.51
N ALA A 112 18.21 2.95 15.51
CA ALA A 112 17.34 3.71 16.39
C ALA A 112 17.33 5.16 15.90
N SER A 113 16.14 5.76 15.80
CA SER A 113 16.02 7.20 15.62
C SER A 113 16.80 7.93 16.72
N SER A 114 17.60 8.93 16.34
CA SER A 114 18.23 9.85 17.29
C SER A 114 17.16 10.53 18.15
N GLU A 115 16.06 10.92 17.53
CA GLU A 115 14.87 11.52 18.14
C GLU A 115 14.07 10.48 18.95
N PRO A 116 14.01 10.59 20.28
CA PRO A 116 13.35 9.60 21.15
C PRO A 116 11.87 9.38 20.84
N GLU A 117 11.15 10.42 20.47
CA GLU A 117 9.72 10.39 20.15
C GLU A 117 9.41 9.55 18.91
N ARG A 118 10.38 9.43 17.98
CA ARG A 118 10.23 8.62 16.76
C ARG A 118 10.64 7.16 16.94
N ARG A 119 11.26 6.80 18.06
CA ARG A 119 11.73 5.42 18.30
C ARG A 119 10.55 4.45 18.38
N GLY A 120 10.60 3.45 17.51
CA GLY A 120 9.58 2.40 17.41
C GLY A 120 8.27 2.88 16.78
N ILE A 121 8.21 4.09 16.20
CA ILE A 121 7.07 4.48 15.37
C ILE A 121 7.13 3.71 14.05
N SER A 122 5.99 3.21 13.60
CA SER A 122 5.83 2.49 12.35
C SER A 122 4.54 2.92 11.65
N LEU A 123 4.56 2.87 10.32
CA LEU A 123 3.35 2.96 9.52
C LEU A 123 2.85 1.54 9.27
N LEU A 124 1.63 1.24 9.68
CA LEU A 124 0.99 -0.05 9.45
C LEU A 124 0.04 0.08 8.28
N ILE A 125 0.10 -0.90 7.38
CA ILE A 125 -0.87 -1.04 6.30
C ILE A 125 -1.44 -2.46 6.28
N ILE A 126 -2.77 -2.56 6.24
CA ILE A 126 -3.49 -3.83 6.09
C ILE A 126 -4.21 -3.78 4.75
N HIS A 127 -3.87 -4.69 3.85
CA HIS A 127 -4.64 -4.91 2.63
C HIS A 127 -5.90 -5.71 2.93
N GLY A 128 -7.05 -5.19 2.52
CA GLY A 128 -8.34 -5.78 2.79
C GLY A 128 -8.57 -7.10 2.09
N ASP A 129 -9.45 -7.93 2.66
CA ASP A 129 -10.00 -9.13 1.99
C ASP A 129 -11.41 -8.85 1.44
N GLU A 130 -11.90 -9.67 0.51
CA GLU A 130 -13.18 -9.43 -0.19
C GLU A 130 -14.40 -9.38 0.75
N LYS A 131 -14.36 -10.15 1.85
CA LYS A 131 -15.54 -10.33 2.71
C LYS A 131 -15.72 -9.20 3.73
N ASP A 132 -14.62 -8.76 4.34
CA ASP A 132 -14.61 -7.86 5.49
C ASP A 132 -13.59 -6.71 5.35
N GLY A 133 -12.99 -6.55 4.17
CA GLY A 133 -11.95 -5.54 3.92
C GLY A 133 -10.81 -5.66 4.91
N TRP A 134 -10.28 -4.52 5.35
CA TRP A 134 -9.23 -4.45 6.36
C TRP A 134 -9.63 -5.01 7.74
N LEU A 135 -10.93 -5.19 8.04
CA LEU A 135 -11.41 -5.76 9.31
C LEU A 135 -11.32 -7.28 9.37
N ALA A 136 -11.01 -7.93 8.25
CA ALA A 136 -10.95 -9.38 8.16
C ALA A 136 -10.04 -9.98 9.23
N GLU A 137 -10.43 -11.14 9.77
CA GLU A 137 -9.57 -11.89 10.69
C GLU A 137 -8.26 -12.29 10.03
N LYS A 138 -8.33 -12.60 8.73
CA LYS A 138 -7.20 -12.94 7.87
C LYS A 138 -7.19 -11.98 6.67
N PRO A 139 -6.66 -10.76 6.83
CA PRO A 139 -6.56 -9.82 5.73
C PRO A 139 -5.63 -10.36 4.64
N LYS A 140 -5.76 -9.83 3.43
CA LYS A 140 -5.00 -10.26 2.25
C LYS A 140 -3.49 -10.14 2.46
N ALA A 141 -3.04 -9.03 3.03
CA ALA A 141 -1.64 -8.81 3.38
C ALA A 141 -1.50 -7.77 4.49
N LYS A 142 -0.37 -7.81 5.20
CA LYS A 142 -0.04 -6.86 6.27
C LYS A 142 1.39 -6.38 6.13
N PHE A 143 1.60 -5.09 6.33
CA PHE A 143 2.89 -4.44 6.21
C PHE A 143 3.13 -3.55 7.41
N LEU A 144 4.34 -3.63 7.94
CA LEU A 144 4.84 -2.77 9.00
C LEU A 144 6.07 -2.05 8.46
N MET A 145 5.94 -0.75 8.20
CA MET A 145 7.02 0.08 7.71
C MET A 145 7.73 0.78 8.85
N ILE A 146 9.01 0.49 9.00
CA ILE A 146 9.89 1.10 9.99
C ILE A 146 10.59 2.33 9.42
N ASN A 147 11.18 3.14 10.30
CA ASN A 147 12.04 4.29 9.98
C ASN A 147 11.41 5.37 9.09
N MET A 148 10.09 5.34 8.90
CA MET A 148 9.39 6.32 8.09
C MET A 148 9.48 7.73 8.72
N PRO A 149 9.80 8.77 7.95
CA PRO A 149 9.99 10.13 8.45
C PRO A 149 8.71 10.94 8.59
N PHE A 150 7.54 10.35 8.78
CA PHE A 150 6.28 11.12 8.75
C PHE A 150 6.01 11.95 10.01
N LYS A 151 5.48 13.15 9.79
CA LYS A 151 4.82 14.03 10.77
C LYS A 151 3.31 13.99 10.60
N THR A 152 2.85 14.16 9.37
CA THR A 152 1.45 14.10 8.98
C THR A 152 1.27 13.06 7.88
N LEU A 153 0.05 12.55 7.74
CA LEU A 153 -0.31 11.56 6.74
C LEU A 153 -1.55 12.04 5.99
N VAL A 154 -1.55 11.91 4.67
CA VAL A 154 -2.75 12.11 3.84
C VAL A 154 -2.72 11.12 2.68
N VAL A 155 -3.83 10.45 2.42
CA VAL A 155 -3.94 9.59 1.23
C VAL A 155 -4.51 10.40 0.06
N LYS A 156 -3.78 10.48 -1.05
CA LYS A 156 -4.19 11.19 -2.27
C LYS A 156 -3.85 10.36 -3.52
N ARG A 157 -4.41 10.75 -4.65
CA ARG A 157 -4.04 10.18 -5.95
C ARG A 157 -2.59 10.55 -6.30
N LEU A 158 -1.87 9.60 -6.87
CA LEU A 158 -0.53 9.74 -7.42
C LEU A 158 -0.55 9.30 -8.89
N VAL A 159 -0.16 10.20 -9.80
CA VAL A 159 -0.04 9.86 -11.22
C VAL A 159 1.35 9.31 -11.47
N MET A 160 1.42 8.02 -11.79
CA MET A 160 2.65 7.30 -12.12
C MET A 160 2.67 6.95 -13.61
N LYS A 161 3.37 7.73 -14.44
CA LYS A 161 3.53 7.51 -15.89
C LYS A 161 2.21 7.14 -16.59
N LYS A 162 1.85 5.85 -16.66
CA LYS A 162 0.68 5.30 -17.35
C LYS A 162 -0.48 4.88 -16.42
N LYS A 163 -0.33 5.01 -15.09
CA LYS A 163 -1.32 4.57 -14.10
C LYS A 163 -1.53 5.64 -13.05
N THR A 164 -2.73 5.71 -12.51
CA THR A 164 -3.02 6.47 -11.29
C THR A 164 -3.19 5.47 -10.16
N VAL A 165 -2.46 5.66 -9.08
CA VAL A 165 -2.55 4.85 -7.86
C VAL A 165 -2.90 5.77 -6.69
N LEU A 166 -3.25 5.20 -5.54
CA LEU A 166 -3.24 5.94 -4.29
C LEU A 166 -1.85 5.93 -3.67
N GLY A 167 -1.48 7.07 -3.08
CA GLY A 167 -0.26 7.24 -2.33
C GLY A 167 -0.57 7.80 -0.95
N VAL A 168 0.15 7.32 0.05
CA VAL A 168 0.21 7.90 1.39
C VAL A 168 1.27 9.00 1.35
N TYR A 169 0.82 10.25 1.26
CA TYR A 169 1.66 11.44 1.31
C TYR A 169 2.03 11.75 2.75
N MET A 170 3.27 12.16 2.95
CA MET A 170 3.86 12.46 4.24
C MET A 170 4.51 13.83 4.17
N GLU A 171 4.21 14.71 5.12
CA GLU A 171 5.15 15.77 5.50
C GLU A 171 6.16 15.18 6.46
N GLU A 172 7.43 15.50 6.26
CA GLU A 172 8.50 14.86 7.02
C GLU A 172 8.87 15.56 8.33
N ALA A 173 9.32 14.77 9.30
CA ALA A 173 9.89 15.21 10.57
C ALA A 173 11.39 14.85 10.64
N GLY A 174 12.21 15.76 11.17
CA GLY A 174 13.66 15.56 11.37
C GLY A 174 14.48 16.08 10.20
N GLU A 175 15.45 15.30 9.70
CA GLU A 175 16.39 15.71 8.64
C GLU A 175 15.71 16.12 7.31
N GLY A 176 14.46 15.72 7.10
CA GLY A 176 13.63 16.09 5.95
C GLY A 176 12.61 17.20 6.23
N GLU A 177 12.71 17.95 7.34
CA GLU A 177 11.75 19.00 7.68
C GLU A 177 11.57 20.00 6.49
N ASN A 178 10.31 20.26 6.13
CA ASN A 178 9.88 20.98 4.90
C ASN A 178 9.99 20.21 3.58
N THR A 179 10.19 18.90 3.62
CA THR A 179 10.05 18.04 2.44
C THR A 179 8.79 17.18 2.53
N SER A 180 8.23 16.90 1.35
CA SER A 180 7.12 15.97 1.22
C SER A 180 7.59 14.71 0.52
N SER A 181 7.00 13.59 0.91
CA SER A 181 7.24 12.30 0.28
C SER A 181 5.95 11.53 0.10
N VAL A 182 6.02 10.46 -0.70
CA VAL A 182 4.89 9.57 -0.94
C VAL A 182 5.32 8.13 -0.81
N LEU A 183 4.49 7.35 -0.12
CA LEU A 183 4.54 5.91 -0.09
C LEU A 183 3.41 5.35 -0.97
N PHE A 184 3.72 4.47 -1.91
CA PHE A 184 2.71 3.90 -2.81
C PHE A 184 2.99 2.43 -3.13
N TRP A 185 1.95 1.68 -3.49
CA TRP A 185 2.07 0.30 -3.92
C TRP A 185 2.48 0.19 -5.38
N ASP A 186 3.55 -0.56 -5.69
CA ASP A 186 4.00 -0.77 -7.07
C ASP A 186 3.42 -2.03 -7.75
N GLY A 187 2.48 -2.71 -7.08
CA GLY A 187 1.95 -4.03 -7.48
C GLY A 187 2.63 -5.21 -6.78
N LYS A 188 3.75 -4.97 -6.08
CA LYS A 188 4.50 -6.01 -5.37
C LYS A 188 4.97 -5.59 -3.98
N LYS A 189 5.38 -4.33 -3.82
CA LYS A 189 5.82 -3.76 -2.55
C LYS A 189 5.56 -2.27 -2.47
N TYR A 190 5.57 -1.75 -1.26
CA TYR A 190 5.54 -0.32 -1.04
C TYR A 190 6.86 0.35 -1.44
N ARG A 191 6.73 1.49 -2.10
CA ARG A 191 7.83 2.33 -2.57
C ARG A 191 7.71 3.71 -1.96
N TYR A 192 8.82 4.19 -1.45
CA TYR A 192 8.97 5.56 -1.00
C TYR A 192 9.59 6.39 -2.12
N THR A 193 9.16 7.64 -2.25
CA THR A 193 9.77 8.64 -3.13
C THR A 193 9.65 10.01 -2.49
N GLN A 194 10.76 10.75 -2.45
CA GLN A 194 10.77 12.15 -2.04
C GLN A 194 10.28 13.03 -3.20
N LEU A 195 9.37 13.97 -2.92
CA LEU A 195 8.72 14.81 -3.93
C LEU A 195 9.32 16.23 -4.04
N GLY A 196 10.17 16.64 -3.08
CA GLY A 196 10.75 17.99 -3.01
C GLY A 196 10.16 18.82 -1.84
N SER A 197 10.29 20.14 -1.90
CA SER A 197 9.74 21.07 -0.88
C SER A 197 8.21 21.06 -0.83
N THR A 198 7.66 21.38 0.34
CA THR A 198 6.24 21.28 0.78
C THR A 198 5.14 21.44 -0.27
N MET A 199 4.00 20.75 -0.06
CA MET A 199 2.76 20.83 -0.84
C MET A 199 2.02 22.19 -0.72
N GLU A 200 2.71 23.31 -0.91
CA GLU A 200 2.09 24.63 -1.11
C GLU A 200 1.52 24.78 -2.53
#